data_AF-A0A7T1HME6-F1
#
_entry.id   AF-A0A7T1HME6-F1
#
_cell.length_a   1.000
_cell.length_b   1.000
_cell.length_c   1.000
_cell.angle_alpha   90.00
_cell.angle_beta   90.00
_cell.angle_gamma   90.00
#
_symmetry.space_group_name_H-M   'P 1'
#
loop_
_entity.id
_entity.type
_entity.pdbx_description
1 polymer ?
#
loop_
_entity_poly.entity_id
_entity_poly.type
_entity_poly.pdbx_seq_one_letter_code
_entity_poly.pdbx_strand_id
1 'polypeptide(L)'
;MSSGITSSAVVDWHAPAVRDLARHLGDGSQRQVAERCFLWVRDRVSHSFDAAAAGPIPTDSWADATAIAADTTSATWPVTCAASEVLERRTGICFAKSHLLAALLRANGIPAAFGYQRLSLNDDGPPFVLHGFVWLRLAGRRWHPLDPRGNRPGVTTRFDLEAASLAYTPRLPGERTDPAVYPEPLPAVVAVLRRCRTLPELRSTLPDVEP
;
A
#
# COMPACT_ATOMS: atom_id res chain seq x y z
N MET A 1 20.31 -0.46 15.52
CA MET A 1 19.50 -0.20 14.30
C MET A 1 18.33 -1.16 14.33
N SER A 2 17.09 -0.66 14.42
CA SER A 2 15.90 -1.50 14.57
C SER A 2 15.73 -2.42 13.34
N SER A 3 15.49 -3.71 13.58
CA SER A 3 15.57 -4.79 12.59
C SER A 3 14.46 -4.77 11.51
N GLY A 4 13.47 -3.88 11.61
CA GLY A 4 12.36 -3.78 10.65
C GLY A 4 11.39 -4.97 10.67
N ILE A 5 11.32 -5.69 11.80
CA ILE A 5 10.52 -6.93 11.98
C ILE A 5 9.45 -6.76 13.09
N THR A 6 9.35 -5.58 13.70
CA THR A 6 8.41 -5.35 14.82
C THR A 6 6.95 -5.28 14.35
N SER A 7 6.05 -5.79 15.20
CA SER A 7 4.61 -5.52 15.08
C SER A 7 4.28 -4.19 15.73
N SER A 8 3.22 -3.54 15.25
CA SER A 8 2.71 -2.27 15.81
C SER A 8 1.19 -2.22 15.65
N ALA A 9 0.53 -1.19 16.17
CA ALA A 9 -0.92 -1.02 16.04
C ALA A 9 -1.42 -0.83 14.59
N VAL A 10 -0.51 -0.57 13.63
CA VAL A 10 -0.83 -0.35 12.22
C VAL A 10 -0.40 -1.53 11.36
N VAL A 11 0.79 -2.07 11.60
CA VAL A 11 1.28 -3.26 10.87
C VAL A 11 0.63 -4.53 11.40
N ASP A 12 0.25 -4.56 12.67
CA ASP A 12 -0.56 -5.55 13.40
C ASP A 12 -0.53 -7.00 12.90
N TRP A 13 0.65 -7.47 12.49
CA TRP A 13 0.81 -8.75 11.79
C TRP A 13 0.48 -9.97 12.64
N HIS A 14 0.32 -9.79 13.97
CA HIS A 14 -0.18 -10.81 14.88
C HIS A 14 -1.68 -11.08 14.73
N ALA A 15 -2.44 -10.19 14.09
CA ALA A 15 -3.85 -10.38 13.82
C ALA A 15 -4.08 -11.72 13.09
N PRO A 16 -5.01 -12.58 13.54
CA PRO A 16 -5.17 -13.94 13.00
C PRO A 16 -5.28 -13.99 11.48
N ALA A 17 -6.14 -13.15 10.89
CA ALA A 17 -6.32 -13.09 9.44
C ALA A 17 -5.02 -12.73 8.68
N VAL A 18 -4.22 -11.80 9.21
CA VAL A 18 -2.94 -11.40 8.60
C VAL A 18 -1.92 -12.53 8.72
N ARG A 19 -1.82 -13.18 9.89
CA ARG A 19 -0.95 -14.35 10.08
C ARG A 19 -1.32 -15.52 9.17
N ASP A 20 -2.61 -15.77 9.00
CA ASP A 20 -3.09 -16.88 8.19
C ASP A 20 -2.80 -16.65 6.71
N LEU A 21 -3.04 -15.44 6.21
CA LEU A 21 -2.64 -15.06 4.86
C LEU A 21 -1.12 -15.10 4.69
N ALA A 22 -0.35 -14.58 5.65
CA ALA A 22 1.10 -14.61 5.60
C ALA A 22 1.63 -16.06 5.50
N ARG A 23 1.08 -16.98 6.30
CA ARG A 23 1.41 -18.42 6.26
C ARG A 23 1.05 -19.04 4.91
N HIS A 24 -0.13 -18.72 4.38
CA HIS A 24 -0.56 -19.21 3.07
C HIS A 24 0.38 -18.76 1.93
N LEU A 25 0.91 -17.53 2.02
CA LEU A 25 1.85 -16.97 1.05
C LEU A 25 3.32 -17.30 1.35
N GLY A 26 3.61 -18.07 2.41
CA GLY A 26 4.94 -18.17 3.05
C GLY A 26 5.88 -19.26 2.56
N ASP A 27 5.54 -20.03 1.53
CA ASP A 27 6.32 -21.21 1.12
C ASP A 27 7.51 -20.93 0.16
N GLY A 28 8.71 -21.43 0.46
CA GLY A 28 9.89 -21.28 -0.39
C GLY A 28 10.83 -20.12 0.00
N SER A 29 11.61 -19.62 -0.96
CA SER A 29 12.64 -18.61 -0.71
C SER A 29 12.07 -17.24 -0.32
N GLN A 30 12.85 -16.42 0.40
CA GLN A 30 12.42 -15.05 0.74
C GLN A 30 12.00 -14.23 -0.49
N ARG A 31 12.64 -14.46 -1.65
CA ARG A 31 12.26 -13.83 -2.92
C ARG A 31 10.85 -14.24 -3.34
N GLN A 32 10.58 -15.54 -3.38
CA GLN A 32 9.26 -16.08 -3.79
C GLN A 32 8.15 -15.64 -2.85
N VAL A 33 8.42 -15.63 -1.54
CA VAL A 33 7.48 -15.14 -0.52
C VAL A 33 7.21 -13.65 -0.70
N ALA A 34 8.26 -12.84 -0.87
CA ALA A 34 8.11 -11.40 -1.06
C ALA A 34 7.34 -11.07 -2.35
N GLU A 35 7.62 -11.79 -3.43
CA GLU A 35 6.91 -11.65 -4.71
C GLU A 35 5.43 -11.97 -4.56
N ARG A 36 5.07 -13.11 -3.95
CA ARG A 36 3.67 -13.46 -3.72
C ARG A 36 2.96 -12.46 -2.82
N CYS A 37 3.60 -12.00 -1.75
CA CYS A 37 3.03 -10.97 -0.87
C CYS A 37 2.78 -9.67 -1.64
N PHE A 38 3.76 -9.22 -2.42
CA PHE A 38 3.66 -8.01 -3.24
C PHE A 38 2.52 -8.12 -4.26
N LEU A 39 2.52 -9.18 -5.07
CA LEU A 39 1.51 -9.39 -6.12
C LEU A 39 0.11 -9.52 -5.52
N TRP A 40 -0.02 -10.24 -4.39
CA TRP A 40 -1.30 -10.38 -3.72
C TRP A 40 -1.83 -9.02 -3.25
N VAL A 41 -1.03 -8.20 -2.57
CA VAL A 41 -1.49 -6.88 -2.11
C VAL A 41 -1.76 -5.93 -3.28
N ARG A 42 -0.93 -5.97 -4.33
CA ARG A 42 -1.12 -5.15 -5.53
C ARG A 42 -2.44 -5.50 -6.21
N ASP A 43 -2.70 -6.78 -6.44
CA ASP A 43 -3.76 -7.26 -7.34
C ASP A 43 -5.06 -7.66 -6.62
N ARG A 44 -5.02 -7.96 -5.32
CA ARG A 44 -6.20 -8.43 -4.54
C ARG A 44 -6.72 -7.40 -3.54
N VAL A 45 -6.16 -6.19 -3.53
CA VAL A 45 -6.61 -5.05 -2.71
C VAL A 45 -6.83 -3.86 -3.62
N SER A 46 -8.06 -3.36 -3.71
CA SER A 46 -8.37 -2.23 -4.58
C SER A 46 -7.75 -0.93 -4.06
N HIS A 47 -7.21 -0.11 -4.96
CA HIS A 47 -6.81 1.25 -4.62
C HIS A 47 -8.07 2.11 -4.45
N SER A 48 -8.37 2.58 -3.24
CA SER A 48 -9.67 3.17 -2.92
C SER A 48 -10.04 4.38 -3.79
N PHE A 49 -9.07 5.25 -4.12
CA PHE A 49 -9.34 6.39 -5.02
C PHE A 49 -9.62 5.96 -6.46
N ASP A 50 -8.98 4.88 -6.94
CA ASP A 50 -9.18 4.40 -8.30
C ASP A 50 -10.57 3.74 -8.41
N ALA A 51 -10.91 2.91 -7.41
CA ALA A 51 -12.20 2.24 -7.33
C ALA A 51 -13.36 3.23 -7.21
N ALA A 52 -13.18 4.34 -6.49
CA ALA A 52 -14.16 5.42 -6.41
C ALA A 52 -14.35 6.17 -7.74
N ALA A 53 -13.28 6.34 -8.51
CA ALA A 53 -13.32 7.06 -9.79
C ALA A 53 -13.90 6.23 -10.95
N ALA A 54 -13.90 4.89 -10.85
CA ALA A 54 -14.39 3.98 -11.88
C ALA A 54 -15.93 3.93 -12.02
N GLY A 55 -16.70 4.56 -11.12
CA GLY A 55 -18.17 4.46 -11.10
C GLY A 55 -18.68 3.05 -10.75
N PRO A 56 -20.01 2.78 -10.85
CA PRO A 56 -20.54 1.41 -10.74
C PRO A 56 -19.89 0.51 -11.80
N ILE A 57 -19.45 -0.69 -11.38
CA ILE A 57 -18.85 -1.67 -12.28
C ILE A 57 -19.86 -2.03 -13.40
N PRO A 58 -19.51 -1.91 -14.70
CA PRO A 58 -20.29 -2.53 -15.78
C PRO A 58 -20.30 -4.04 -15.55
N THR A 59 -21.50 -4.61 -15.39
CA THR A 59 -21.69 -6.03 -15.02
C THR A 59 -21.49 -6.96 -16.21
N ASP A 60 -20.30 -7.00 -16.81
CA ASP A 60 -19.97 -8.02 -17.80
C ASP A 60 -18.58 -8.61 -17.53
N SER A 61 -18.52 -9.47 -16.50
CA SER A 61 -17.61 -10.61 -16.31
C SER A 61 -16.08 -10.40 -16.32
N TRP A 62 -15.45 -10.72 -15.19
CA TRP A 62 -14.18 -11.46 -15.19
C TRP A 62 -14.35 -12.78 -14.40
N ALA A 63 -15.38 -13.54 -14.76
CA ALA A 63 -15.71 -14.90 -14.28
C ALA A 63 -15.93 -15.07 -12.75
N ASP A 64 -17.21 -15.27 -12.42
CA ASP A 64 -17.74 -15.75 -11.13
C ASP A 64 -17.78 -14.75 -9.98
N ALA A 65 -18.42 -13.62 -10.26
CA ALA A 65 -19.13 -12.82 -9.27
C ALA A 65 -20.42 -13.53 -8.84
N THR A 66 -20.35 -14.44 -7.87
CA THR A 66 -21.54 -14.82 -7.09
C THR A 66 -21.29 -14.59 -5.59
N ALA A 67 -22.16 -13.75 -5.03
CA ALA A 67 -22.16 -13.14 -3.70
C ALA A 67 -21.06 -12.08 -3.50
N ILE A 68 -21.35 -10.77 -3.52
CA ILE A 68 -22.45 -10.07 -2.87
C ILE A 68 -22.90 -8.92 -3.79
N ALA A 69 -24.12 -9.01 -4.34
CA ALA A 69 -24.86 -7.85 -4.77
C ALA A 69 -25.48 -7.22 -3.52
N ALA A 70 -24.91 -6.12 -3.05
CA ALA A 70 -25.55 -5.26 -2.05
C ALA A 70 -25.32 -3.79 -2.45
N ASP A 71 -26.41 -3.19 -2.92
CA ASP A 71 -26.71 -1.74 -2.91
C ASP A 71 -25.61 -0.79 -3.41
N THR A 72 -25.51 -0.65 -4.73
CA THR A 72 -24.59 0.27 -5.43
C THR A 72 -25.12 1.72 -5.47
N THR A 73 -26.03 2.12 -4.59
CA THR A 73 -26.53 3.50 -4.51
C THR A 73 -25.99 4.31 -3.32
N SER A 74 -25.21 3.70 -2.42
CA SER A 74 -24.58 4.40 -1.30
C SER A 74 -23.30 3.69 -0.78
N ALA A 75 -22.50 3.07 -1.64
CA ALA A 75 -21.26 2.41 -1.21
C ALA A 75 -20.11 3.43 -1.07
N THR A 76 -19.98 4.06 0.11
CA THR A 76 -18.79 4.85 0.43
C THR A 76 -17.59 3.91 0.62
N TRP A 77 -16.56 4.05 -0.21
CA TRP A 77 -15.29 3.35 -0.01
C TRP A 77 -14.63 3.79 1.31
N PRO A 78 -14.33 2.87 2.25
CA PRO A 78 -13.81 3.24 3.56
C PRO A 78 -12.36 3.71 3.47
N VAL A 79 -11.97 4.58 4.40
CA VAL A 79 -10.56 4.88 4.69
C VAL A 79 -10.03 3.81 5.62
N THR A 80 -9.09 2.98 5.13
CA THR A 80 -8.44 1.94 5.93
C THR A 80 -7.07 2.39 6.44
N CYS A 81 -6.67 1.89 7.61
CA CYS A 81 -5.39 2.20 8.22
C CYS A 81 -4.57 0.95 8.58
N ALA A 82 -5.09 0.08 9.46
CA ALA A 82 -4.31 -1.08 9.90
C ALA A 82 -4.21 -2.16 8.82
N ALA A 83 -3.18 -3.01 8.86
CA ALA A 83 -3.02 -4.10 7.90
C ALA A 83 -4.20 -5.06 7.95
N SER A 84 -4.67 -5.42 9.14
CA SER A 84 -5.87 -6.25 9.32
C SER A 84 -7.13 -5.62 8.71
N GLU A 85 -7.31 -4.31 8.86
CA GLU A 85 -8.43 -3.56 8.29
C GLU A 85 -8.38 -3.54 6.76
N VAL A 86 -7.20 -3.32 6.17
CA VAL A 86 -6.99 -3.36 4.71
C VAL A 86 -7.30 -4.76 4.17
N LEU A 87 -6.89 -5.81 4.89
CA LEU A 87 -7.16 -7.18 4.53
C LEU A 87 -8.66 -7.52 4.61
N GLU A 88 -9.34 -7.08 5.67
CA GLU A 88 -10.78 -7.29 5.86
C GLU A 88 -11.59 -6.57 4.77
N ARG A 89 -11.30 -5.29 4.52
CA ARG A 89 -12.06 -4.46 3.58
C ARG A 89 -11.64 -4.61 2.13
N ARG A 90 -10.51 -5.27 1.86
CA ARG A 90 -9.89 -5.42 0.53
C ARG A 90 -9.70 -4.10 -0.23
N THR A 91 -9.51 -3.02 0.52
CA THR A 91 -9.36 -1.67 -0.01
C THR A 91 -8.33 -0.90 0.80
N GLY A 92 -7.61 0.00 0.14
CA GLY A 92 -6.70 0.93 0.78
C GLY A 92 -6.00 1.83 -0.23
N ILE A 93 -5.60 3.02 0.20
CA ILE A 93 -4.70 3.88 -0.60
C ILE A 93 -3.25 3.41 -0.47
N CYS A 94 -2.31 4.05 -1.17
CA CYS A 94 -0.88 3.65 -1.19
C CYS A 94 -0.28 3.40 0.20
N PHE A 95 -0.59 4.24 1.19
CA PHE A 95 -0.15 4.05 2.59
C PHE A 95 -0.68 2.74 3.20
N ALA A 96 -2.00 2.55 3.17
CA ALA A 96 -2.66 1.42 3.80
C ALA A 96 -2.29 0.10 3.10
N LYS A 97 -2.19 0.10 1.77
CA LYS A 97 -1.63 -1.04 1.00
C LYS A 97 -0.19 -1.34 1.41
N SER A 98 0.63 -0.32 1.65
CA SER A 98 2.00 -0.50 2.18
C SER A 98 2.02 -1.07 3.59
N HIS A 99 1.08 -0.69 4.47
CA HIS A 99 0.95 -1.27 5.80
C HIS A 99 0.68 -2.79 5.73
N LEU A 100 -0.26 -3.22 4.88
CA LEU A 100 -0.54 -4.65 4.69
C LEU A 100 0.65 -5.40 4.07
N LEU A 101 1.31 -4.84 3.06
CA LEU A 101 2.50 -5.48 2.47
C LEU A 101 3.60 -5.66 3.52
N ALA A 102 3.91 -4.62 4.30
CA ALA A 102 4.89 -4.70 5.37
C ALA A 102 4.50 -5.76 6.42
N ALA A 103 3.21 -5.86 6.78
CA ALA A 103 2.71 -6.84 7.72
C ALA A 103 2.92 -8.29 7.24
N LEU A 104 2.56 -8.57 5.98
CA LEU A 104 2.72 -9.91 5.39
C LEU A 104 4.19 -10.31 5.26
N LEU A 105 5.07 -9.36 4.89
CA LEU A 105 6.51 -9.60 4.83
C LEU A 105 7.10 -9.87 6.22
N ARG A 106 6.78 -9.03 7.21
CA ARG A 106 7.29 -9.18 8.59
C ARG A 106 6.78 -10.44 9.27
N ALA A 107 5.53 -10.83 9.04
CA ALA A 107 4.98 -12.10 9.52
C ALA A 107 5.74 -13.33 8.97
N ASN A 108 6.33 -13.20 7.79
CA ASN A 108 7.20 -14.21 7.18
C ASN A 108 8.69 -14.03 7.52
N GLY A 109 9.02 -13.16 8.49
CA GLY A 109 10.41 -12.90 8.91
C GLY A 109 11.24 -12.15 7.88
N ILE A 110 10.62 -11.52 6.89
CA ILE A 110 11.29 -10.73 5.86
C ILE A 110 11.32 -9.26 6.30
N PRO A 111 12.52 -8.65 6.46
CA PRO A 111 12.61 -7.24 6.81
C PRO A 111 11.91 -6.34 5.79
N ALA A 112 10.98 -5.52 6.29
CA ALA A 112 10.22 -4.56 5.52
C ALA A 112 10.08 -3.25 6.29
N ALA A 113 10.22 -2.13 5.60
CA ALA A 113 10.13 -0.78 6.14
C ALA A 113 9.34 0.12 5.19
N PHE A 114 9.04 1.35 5.60
CA PHE A 114 8.25 2.29 4.82
C PHE A 114 9.17 3.30 4.13
N GLY A 115 8.80 3.67 2.91
CA GLY A 115 9.42 4.74 2.14
C GLY A 115 8.36 5.68 1.60
N TYR A 116 8.77 6.90 1.30
CA TYR A 116 7.87 7.96 0.87
C TYR A 116 8.42 8.71 -0.35
N GLN A 117 7.51 9.08 -1.24
CA GLN A 117 7.77 10.08 -2.27
C GLN A 117 6.95 11.32 -1.94
N ARG A 118 7.52 12.50 -2.16
CA ARG A 118 6.79 13.76 -2.18
C ARG A 118 6.51 14.10 -3.65
N LEU A 119 5.24 14.24 -4.01
CA LEU A 119 4.78 14.37 -5.39
C LEU A 119 3.78 15.52 -5.52
N SER A 120 3.75 16.18 -6.68
CA SER A 120 2.75 17.18 -7.04
C SER A 120 1.37 16.51 -7.11
N LEU A 121 0.37 17.06 -6.43
CA LEU A 121 -0.97 16.49 -6.41
C LEU A 121 -1.65 16.55 -7.80
N ASN A 122 -1.35 17.61 -8.55
CA ASN A 122 -2.01 17.96 -9.81
C ASN A 122 -1.07 17.89 -11.04
N ASP A 123 0.19 17.46 -10.85
CA ASP A 123 1.23 17.41 -11.89
C ASP A 123 1.58 18.78 -12.52
N ASP A 124 1.33 19.87 -11.79
CA ASP A 124 1.61 21.26 -12.21
C ASP A 124 2.39 22.08 -11.16
N GLY A 125 2.77 21.47 -10.03
CA GLY A 125 3.55 22.08 -8.96
C GLY A 125 2.84 21.92 -7.61
N PRO A 126 2.96 22.89 -6.69
CA PRO A 126 2.20 22.86 -5.44
C PRO A 126 0.67 22.78 -5.69
N PRO A 127 -0.10 22.13 -4.80
CA PRO A 127 0.34 21.52 -3.55
C PRO A 127 0.98 20.15 -3.76
N PHE A 128 1.94 19.81 -2.88
CA PHE A 128 2.53 18.48 -2.86
C PHE A 128 1.85 17.60 -1.84
N VAL A 129 1.98 16.29 -1.99
CA VAL A 129 1.49 15.27 -1.06
C VAL A 129 2.47 14.11 -1.00
N LEU A 130 2.40 13.32 0.08
CA LEU A 130 3.14 12.07 0.17
C LEU A 130 2.45 10.92 -0.58
N HIS A 131 3.27 10.07 -1.19
CA HIS A 131 2.94 8.72 -1.66
C HIS A 131 3.79 7.71 -0.89
N GLY A 132 3.17 6.60 -0.46
CA GLY A 132 3.86 5.57 0.34
C GLY A 132 4.18 4.30 -0.45
N PHE A 133 5.34 3.72 -0.16
CA PHE A 133 5.77 2.41 -0.66
C PHE A 133 6.51 1.63 0.45
N VAL A 134 6.97 0.42 0.15
CA VAL A 134 7.70 -0.45 1.09
C VAL A 134 9.16 -0.62 0.65
N TRP A 135 10.10 -0.43 1.57
CA TRP A 135 11.47 -0.92 1.42
C TRP A 135 11.54 -2.39 1.84
N LEU A 136 11.93 -3.27 0.91
CA LEU A 136 12.19 -4.69 1.14
C LEU A 136 13.68 -4.93 1.35
N ARG A 137 14.08 -5.77 2.31
CA ARG A 137 15.47 -6.25 2.40
C ARG A 137 15.53 -7.76 2.54
N LEU A 138 15.96 -8.42 1.46
CA LEU A 138 16.26 -9.86 1.45
C LEU A 138 17.65 -10.13 2.04
N ALA A 139 17.88 -11.35 2.51
CA ALA A 139 19.19 -11.77 3.01
C ALA A 139 20.31 -11.51 1.99
N GLY A 140 21.39 -10.86 2.44
CA GLY A 140 22.53 -10.51 1.60
C GLY A 140 22.29 -9.39 0.58
N ARG A 141 21.10 -8.77 0.55
CA ARG A 141 20.77 -7.66 -0.36
C ARG A 141 20.62 -6.33 0.37
N ARG A 142 20.78 -5.23 -0.37
CA ARG A 142 20.42 -3.87 0.08
C ARG A 142 18.90 -3.70 0.08
N TRP A 143 18.42 -2.62 0.70
CA TRP A 143 17.01 -2.24 0.60
C TRP A 143 16.62 -2.00 -0.85
N HIS A 144 15.46 -2.52 -1.24
CA HIS A 144 14.89 -2.39 -2.57
C HIS A 144 13.43 -1.93 -2.47
N PRO A 145 12.98 -0.94 -3.25
CA PRO A 145 11.63 -0.40 -3.11
C PRO A 145 10.60 -1.28 -3.81
N LEU A 146 9.46 -1.51 -3.15
CA LEU A 146 8.29 -2.19 -3.67
C LEU A 146 7.07 -1.29 -3.48
N ASP A 147 6.37 -0.99 -4.56
CA ASP A 147 5.18 -0.16 -4.53
C ASP A 147 3.90 -0.98 -4.76
N PRO A 148 3.15 -1.34 -3.70
CA PRO A 148 1.96 -2.16 -3.84
C PRO A 148 0.76 -1.40 -4.41
N ARG A 149 0.83 -0.08 -4.65
CA ARG A 149 -0.32 0.73 -5.12
C ARG A 149 -0.85 0.31 -6.49
N GLY A 150 0.03 -0.21 -7.36
CA GLY A 150 -0.16 -0.21 -8.81
C GLY A 150 -1.36 -1.00 -9.36
N ASN A 151 -1.50 -0.89 -10.69
CA ASN A 151 -2.49 -1.50 -11.60
C ASN A 151 -3.77 -0.69 -11.79
N ARG A 152 -3.64 0.31 -12.67
CA ARG A 152 -4.73 0.90 -13.48
C ARG A 152 -4.15 1.35 -14.82
N PRO A 153 -4.97 1.71 -15.83
CA PRO A 153 -4.46 2.39 -17.02
C PRO A 153 -3.56 3.58 -16.64
N GLY A 154 -2.33 3.57 -17.14
CA GLY A 154 -1.31 4.59 -16.87
C GLY A 154 -0.51 4.44 -15.57
N VAL A 155 -0.79 3.45 -14.72
CA VAL A 155 0.01 3.17 -13.49
C VAL A 155 0.23 1.68 -13.32
N THR A 156 1.47 1.23 -13.57
CA THR A 156 1.89 -0.17 -13.47
C THR A 156 3.12 -0.30 -12.58
N THR A 157 3.10 -1.27 -11.67
CA THR A 157 4.25 -1.61 -10.82
C THR A 157 4.55 -3.09 -10.96
N ARG A 158 5.82 -3.49 -10.87
CA ARG A 158 6.28 -4.86 -11.06
C ARG A 158 7.08 -5.31 -9.85
N PHE A 159 7.06 -6.61 -9.58
CA PHE A 159 8.06 -7.21 -8.70
C PHE A 159 9.35 -7.38 -9.50
N ASP A 160 10.25 -6.44 -9.34
CA ASP A 160 11.59 -6.45 -9.93
C ASP A 160 12.56 -6.10 -8.80
N LEU A 161 13.66 -6.84 -8.70
CA LEU A 161 14.67 -6.65 -7.65
C LEU A 161 15.96 -6.03 -8.19
N GLU A 162 16.02 -5.80 -9.49
CA GLU A 162 17.15 -5.20 -10.19
C GLU A 162 16.82 -3.75 -10.59
N ALA A 163 15.61 -3.50 -11.11
CA ALA A 163 15.11 -2.16 -11.39
C ALA A 163 13.95 -1.78 -10.47
N ALA A 164 14.06 -0.63 -9.80
CA ALA A 164 12.98 -0.09 -8.97
C ALA A 164 11.72 0.15 -9.84
N SER A 165 10.58 -0.36 -9.40
CA SER A 165 9.29 -0.18 -10.09
C SER A 165 8.27 0.55 -9.20
N LEU A 166 8.48 1.84 -8.99
CA LEU A 166 7.53 2.72 -8.29
C LEU A 166 6.41 3.20 -9.22
N ALA A 167 5.24 3.52 -8.66
CA ALA A 167 4.09 4.00 -9.41
C ALA A 167 4.34 5.38 -10.06
N TYR A 168 5.22 6.18 -9.47
CA TYR A 168 5.50 7.55 -9.89
C TYR A 168 7.00 7.81 -9.97
N THR A 169 7.39 8.57 -10.99
CA THR A 169 8.74 9.12 -11.14
C THR A 169 8.68 10.61 -10.84
N PRO A 170 9.41 11.12 -9.84
CA PRO A 170 9.55 12.56 -9.61
C PRO A 170 10.11 13.27 -10.85
N ARG A 171 9.47 14.35 -11.28
CA ARG A 171 9.82 15.14 -12.48
C ARG A 171 9.85 16.64 -12.22
N LEU A 172 9.01 17.14 -11.32
CA LEU A 172 8.89 18.57 -11.06
C LEU A 172 9.81 19.03 -9.93
N PRO A 173 10.28 20.29 -9.94
CA PRO A 173 10.99 20.87 -8.80
C PRO A 173 10.20 20.70 -7.50
N GLY A 174 10.86 20.15 -6.47
CA GLY A 174 10.25 19.86 -5.17
C GLY A 174 9.69 18.44 -5.02
N GLU A 175 9.51 17.70 -6.11
CA GLU A 175 9.24 16.26 -6.05
C GLU A 175 10.51 15.48 -5.76
N ARG A 176 10.39 14.42 -4.95
CA ARG A 176 11.53 13.58 -4.59
C ARG A 176 11.10 12.23 -4.06
N THR A 177 11.94 11.23 -4.25
CA THR A 177 11.91 10.00 -3.46
C THR A 177 12.85 10.20 -2.29
N ASP A 178 12.33 10.07 -1.08
CA ASP A 178 13.14 10.16 0.13
C ASP A 178 13.97 8.88 0.31
N PRO A 179 15.30 8.96 0.48
CA PRO A 179 16.15 7.79 0.70
C PRO A 179 15.98 7.14 2.08
N ALA A 180 15.28 7.78 3.02
CA ALA A 180 15.11 7.26 4.37
C ALA A 180 14.29 5.95 4.40
N VAL A 181 14.65 5.09 5.36
CA VAL A 181 14.02 3.80 5.60
C VAL A 181 13.34 3.85 6.96
N TYR A 182 12.02 4.00 6.96
CA TYR A 182 11.24 4.19 8.18
C TYR A 182 10.79 2.83 8.75
N PRO A 183 11.21 2.43 9.96
CA PRO A 183 10.78 1.15 10.54
C PRO A 183 9.28 1.10 10.85
N GLU A 184 8.62 2.24 11.02
CA GLU A 184 7.18 2.37 11.26
C GLU A 184 6.61 3.45 10.33
N PRO A 185 5.31 3.40 9.99
CA PRO A 185 4.73 4.42 9.14
C PRO A 185 4.74 5.78 9.83
N LEU A 186 4.91 6.86 9.06
CA LEU A 186 4.98 8.21 9.60
C LEU A 186 3.73 8.53 10.45
N PRO A 187 3.89 9.11 11.66
CA PRO A 187 2.76 9.45 12.51
C PRO A 187 1.72 10.34 11.83
N ALA A 188 2.15 11.28 10.98
CA ALA A 188 1.27 12.14 10.19
C ALA A 188 0.37 11.34 9.23
N VAL A 189 0.92 10.30 8.59
CA VAL A 189 0.16 9.39 7.70
C VAL A 189 -0.86 8.60 8.51
N VAL A 190 -0.45 8.02 9.64
CA VAL A 190 -1.35 7.24 10.51
C VAL A 190 -2.47 8.12 11.06
N ALA A 191 -2.16 9.34 11.51
CA ALA A 191 -3.13 10.28 12.05
C ALA A 191 -4.22 10.63 11.02
N VAL A 192 -3.82 10.94 9.79
CA VAL A 192 -4.76 11.27 8.70
C VAL A 192 -5.66 10.08 8.37
N LEU A 193 -5.09 8.87 8.24
CA LEU A 193 -5.87 7.66 7.93
C LEU A 193 -6.83 7.26 9.07
N ARG A 194 -6.47 7.48 10.34
CA ARG A 194 -7.36 7.18 11.48
C ARG A 194 -8.45 8.23 11.67
N ARG A 195 -8.18 9.49 11.32
CA ARG A 195 -9.12 10.60 11.48
C ARG A 195 -10.19 10.60 10.38
N CYS A 196 -9.77 10.50 9.12
CA CYS A 196 -10.66 10.71 7.99
C CYS A 196 -11.63 9.54 7.84
N ARG A 197 -12.90 9.84 7.56
CA ARG A 197 -13.95 8.83 7.39
C ARG A 197 -14.33 8.62 5.93
N THR A 198 -14.01 9.59 5.08
CA THR A 198 -14.37 9.57 3.66
C THR A 198 -13.15 9.82 2.78
N LEU A 199 -13.18 9.28 1.55
CA LEU A 199 -12.11 9.52 0.57
C LEU A 199 -11.97 11.01 0.18
N PRO A 200 -13.03 11.80 -0.01
CA PRO A 200 -12.87 13.24 -0.28
C PRO A 200 -12.16 13.99 0.84
N GLU A 201 -12.51 13.72 2.10
CA GLU A 201 -11.83 14.28 3.27
C GLU A 201 -10.36 13.85 3.33
N LEU A 202 -10.10 12.56 3.08
CA LEU A 202 -8.72 12.06 3.02
C LEU A 202 -7.92 12.76 1.93
N ARG A 203 -8.49 12.91 0.73
CA ARG A 203 -7.82 13.53 -0.43
C ARG A 203 -7.43 14.98 -0.16
N SER A 204 -8.28 15.75 0.52
CA SER A 204 -7.99 17.16 0.85
C SER A 204 -7.03 17.33 2.04
N THR A 205 -6.69 16.24 2.74
CA THR A 205 -5.87 16.28 3.96
C THR A 205 -4.65 15.37 3.90
N LEU A 206 -4.28 14.88 2.71
CA LEU A 206 -3.07 14.11 2.50
C LEU A 206 -1.86 14.91 3.02
N PRO A 207 -0.95 14.28 3.79
CA PRO A 207 0.15 14.99 4.40
C PRO A 207 1.19 15.40 3.35
N ASP A 208 1.67 16.64 3.49
CA ASP A 208 2.88 17.15 2.87
C ASP A 208 3.89 17.44 3.99
N VAL A 209 4.47 16.39 4.54
CA VAL A 209 5.55 16.56 5.52
C VAL A 209 6.87 16.40 4.77
N GLU A 210 7.77 17.35 4.97
CA GLU A 210 9.17 17.10 4.64
C GLU A 210 9.65 15.99 5.59
N PRO A 211 10.00 14.80 5.07
CA PRO A 211 10.35 13.66 5.91
C PRO A 211 11.61 13.85 6.75
#